data_AF-A0AA43KBZ3-F1
#
_entry.id   AF-A0AA43KBZ3-F1
#
_cell.length_a   1.000
_cell.length_b   1.000
_cell.length_c   1.000
_cell.angle_alpha   90.00
_cell.angle_beta   90.00
_cell.angle_gamma   90.00
#
_symmetry.space_group_name_H-M   'P 1'
#
loop_
_entity.id
_entity.type
_entity.pdbx_description
1 polymer ?
#
loop_
_entity_poly.entity_id
_entity_poly.type
_entity_poly.pdbx_seq_one_letter_code
_entity_poly.pdbx_strand_id
1 'polypeptide(L)' 'MKARYQYRFYPTDQQQQSLARLYGCVRVVWNDALHFWNITNG' A
#
# COMPACT_ATOMS: atom_id res chain seq x y z
N MET A 1 10.16 -18.24 21.00
CA MET A 1 8.69 -18.19 20.82
C MET A 1 8.37 -16.99 19.90
N LYS A 2 8.09 -17.22 18.60
CA LYS A 2 7.76 -16.13 17.65
C LYS A 2 6.36 -15.62 17.97
N ALA A 3 6.25 -14.41 18.53
CA ALA A 3 4.96 -13.75 18.74
C ALA A 3 4.31 -13.53 17.36
N ARG A 4 3.41 -14.41 16.95
CA ARG A 4 2.51 -14.14 15.83
C ARG A 4 1.45 -13.20 16.40
N TYR A 5 1.68 -11.90 16.28
CA TYR A 5 0.67 -10.90 16.61
C TYR A 5 -0.55 -11.15 15.73
N GLN A 6 -1.55 -11.86 16.25
CA GLN A 6 -2.83 -12.06 15.59
C GLN A 6 -3.73 -10.85 15.84
N TYR A 7 -3.23 -9.65 15.54
CA TYR A 7 -4.08 -8.47 15.50
C TYR A 7 -4.72 -8.39 14.12
N ARG A 8 -5.98 -8.83 14.05
CA ARG A 8 -6.84 -8.52 12.91
C ARG A 8 -7.38 -7.12 13.10
N PHE A 9 -7.06 -6.24 12.17
CA PHE A 9 -7.54 -4.87 12.14
C PHE A 9 -8.90 -4.85 11.42
N TYR A 10 -9.95 -4.37 12.09
CA TYR A 10 -11.29 -4.22 11.54
C TYR A 10 -11.63 -2.72 11.46
N PRO A 11 -11.28 -2.05 10.35
CA PRO A 11 -11.49 -0.61 10.21
C PRO A 11 -12.97 -0.27 10.09
N THR A 12 -13.35 0.87 10.67
CA THR A 12 -14.65 1.49 10.40
C THR A 12 -14.73 1.97 8.95
N ASP A 13 -15.93 2.20 8.43
CA ASP A 13 -16.13 2.64 7.04
C ASP A 13 -15.37 3.93 6.71
N GLN A 14 -15.27 4.85 7.66
CA GLN A 14 -14.48 6.07 7.51
C GLN A 14 -12.98 5.77 7.42
N GLN A 15 -12.46 4.86 8.24
CA GLN A 15 -11.06 4.45 8.19
C GLN A 15 -10.73 3.74 6.87
N GLN A 16 -11.65 2.92 6.35
CA GLN A 16 -11.48 2.28 5.05
C GLN A 16 -11.34 3.31 3.93
N GLN A 17 -12.17 4.36 3.93
CA GLN A 17 -12.08 5.44 2.96
C GLN A 17 -10.76 6.20 3.05
N SER A 18 -10.30 6.52 4.27
CA SER A 18 -9.00 7.17 4.48
C SER A 18 -7.83 6.31 4.00
N LEU A 19 -7.87 5.01 4.30
CA LEU A 19 -6.85 4.05 3.84
C LEU A 19 -6.88 3.90 2.32
N ALA A 20 -8.05 3.83 1.69
CA ALA A 20 -8.19 3.74 0.24
C ALA A 20 -7.59 4.96 -0.47
N ARG A 21 -7.79 6.17 0.08
CA ARG A 21 -7.17 7.40 -0.45
C ARG A 21 -5.64 7.36 -0.33
N LEU A 22 -5.13 6.95 0.83
CA LEU A 22 -3.70 6.85 1.08
C LEU A 22 -3.03 5.80 0.17
N TYR A 23 -3.57 4.58 0.14
CA TYR A 23 -3.03 3.51 -0.70
C TYR A 23 -3.25 3.76 -2.19
N GLY A 24 -4.28 4.51 -2.57
CA GLY A 24 -4.49 4.96 -3.95
C GLY A 24 -3.33 5.83 -4.45
N CYS A 25 -2.94 6.86 -3.68
CA CYS A 25 -1.82 7.73 -4.04
C CYS A 25 -0.48 6.98 -4.08
N VAL A 26 -0.21 6.14 -3.07
CA VAL A 26 1.04 5.36 -2.99
C VAL A 26 1.19 4.41 -4.18
N ARG A 27 0.09 3.78 -4.62
CA ARG A 27 0.11 2.86 -5.76
C ARG A 27 0.53 3.52 -7.07
N VAL A 28 0.09 4.76 -7.31
CA VAL A 28 0.46 5.51 -8.52
C VAL A 28 1.97 5.78 -8.54
N VAL A 29 2.51 6.36 -7.45
CA VAL A 29 3.94 6.67 -7.34
C VAL A 29 4.81 5.42 -7.47
N TRP A 30 4.39 4.31 -6.88
CA TRP A 30 5.10 3.03 -7.00
C TRP A 30 5.16 2.54 -8.44
N ASN A 31 4.02 2.58 -9.14
CA ASN A 31 3.95 2.15 -10.54
C ASN A 31 4.79 3.06 -11.44
N ASP A 32 4.80 4.37 -11.20
CA ASP A 32 5.63 5.32 -11.95
C ASP A 32 7.12 5.04 -11.74
N ALA A 33 7.53 4.79 -10.49
CA ALA A 33 8.91 4.42 -10.17
C ALA A 33 9.32 3.08 -10.81
N LEU A 34 8.45 2.09 -10.79
CA LEU A 34 8.68 0.79 -11.43
C LEU A 34 8.78 0.93 -12.95
N HIS A 35 7.93 1.75 -13.56
CA HIS A 35 7.98 2.04 -14.99
C HIS A 35 9.26 2.76 -15.39
N PHE A 36 9.68 3.77 -14.61
CA PHE A 36 10.97 4.44 -14.79
C PHE A 36 12.14 3.45 -14.70
N TRP A 37 12.12 2.56 -13.71
CA TRP A 37 13.15 1.54 -13.55
C TRP A 37 13.20 0.57 -14.75
N ASN A 38 12.05 0.11 -15.23
CA ASN A 38 11.96 -0.76 -16.40
C ASN A 38 12.48 -0.10 -17.69
N ILE A 39 12.23 1.20 -17.89
CA ILE A 39 12.75 1.94 -19.05
C ILE A 39 14.27 2.13 -18.97
N THR A 40 14.81 2.28 -17.77
CA THR A 40 16.24 2.57 -17.57
C THR A 40 17.12 1.34 -17.52
N ASN A 41 16.57 0.16 -17.22
CA ASN A 41 17.31 -1.11 -17.07
C ASN A 41 16.85 -2.19 -18.07
N GLY A 42 15.97 -1.84 -19.00
CA GLY A 42 15.44 -2.72 -20.06
C GLY A 42 16.16 -2.57 -21.39
#